data_AF-A0AAU9Y3U1-F1
#
_entry.id   AF-A0AAU9Y3U1-F1
#
_cell.length_a   1.000
_cell.length_b   1.000
_cell.length_c   1.000
_cell.angle_alpha   90.00
_cell.angle_beta   90.00
_cell.angle_gamma   90.00
#
_symmetry.space_group_name_H-M   'P 1'
#
loop_
_entity.id
_entity.type
_entity.pdbx_description
1 polymer ?
#
loop_
_entity_poly.entity_id
_entity_poly.type
_entity_poly.pdbx_seq_one_letter_code
_entity_poly.pdbx_strand_id
1 'polypeptide(L)'
;MRNVPTNQSLQLLQELKRWLRPGSSAHNALKEVVFDKNLLKDIQQLTLSCHTGNLEVYHSVQTKYAPKRQHFSYNGMVARTQLAALDHNANTGRQQATVSRGANQGELQYKVKTTNYHLKPMLNAIVERKCLKPQERSATVTAPHIPENIASKPRPPKADVIANHTSRFSNN
;
A
#
# COMPACT_ATOMS: atom_id res chain seq x y z
N MET A 1 35.60 -36.30 -16.41
CA MET A 1 34.32 -37.05 -16.29
C MET A 1 33.58 -36.50 -15.08
N ARG A 2 32.43 -35.83 -15.27
CA ARG A 2 31.63 -35.28 -14.16
C ARG A 2 30.76 -36.41 -13.62
N ASN A 3 30.99 -36.82 -12.37
CA ASN A 3 30.16 -37.80 -11.67
C ASN A 3 28.71 -37.33 -11.68
N VAL A 4 27.84 -38.03 -12.40
CA VAL A 4 26.39 -37.81 -12.37
C VAL A 4 25.91 -38.41 -11.04
N PRO A 5 25.30 -37.62 -10.14
CA PRO A 5 24.86 -38.15 -8.85
C PRO A 5 23.75 -39.18 -9.06
N THR A 6 23.92 -40.38 -8.50
CA THR A 6 22.93 -41.47 -8.56
C THR A 6 21.62 -41.03 -7.88
N ASN A 7 20.47 -41.52 -8.34
CA ASN A 7 19.12 -41.11 -7.87
C ASN A 7 18.96 -41.18 -6.32
N GLN A 8 19.63 -42.15 -5.68
CA GLN A 8 19.69 -42.28 -4.21
C GLN A 8 20.38 -41.09 -3.51
N SER A 9 21.42 -40.52 -4.11
CA SER A 9 22.12 -39.34 -3.57
C SER A 9 21.27 -38.07 -3.66
N LEU A 10 20.43 -37.94 -4.68
CA LEU A 10 19.48 -36.82 -4.84
C LEU A 10 18.32 -36.91 -3.83
N GLN A 11 17.81 -38.11 -3.55
CA GLN A 11 16.79 -38.33 -2.53
C GLN A 11 17.31 -38.04 -1.11
N LEU A 12 18.53 -38.47 -0.80
CA LEU A 12 19.16 -38.16 0.49
C LEU A 12 19.42 -36.66 0.68
N LEU A 13 19.83 -35.95 -0.38
CA LEU A 13 19.95 -34.49 -0.34
C LEU A 13 18.60 -33.79 -0.17
N GLN A 14 17.52 -34.31 -0.74
CA GLN A 14 16.16 -33.79 -0.53
C GLN A 14 15.65 -34.05 0.91
N GLU A 15 15.97 -35.20 1.51
CA GLU A 15 15.68 -35.50 2.92
C GLU A 15 16.48 -34.60 3.87
N LEU A 16 17.76 -34.34 3.58
CA LEU A 16 18.60 -33.44 4.38
C LEU A 16 18.21 -31.96 4.25
N LYS A 17 17.59 -31.58 3.14
CA LYS A 17 17.14 -30.19 2.88
C LYS A 17 15.72 -29.92 3.38
N ARG A 18 15.04 -30.90 3.98
CA ARG A 18 13.70 -30.72 4.57
C ARG A 18 13.81 -30.04 5.93
N TRP A 19 13.49 -28.75 5.92
CA TRP A 19 13.42 -27.88 7.09
C TRP A 19 12.43 -28.38 8.16
N LEU A 20 11.49 -29.24 7.78
CA LEU A 20 10.52 -29.86 8.67
C LEU A 20 10.40 -31.35 8.35
N ARG A 21 10.60 -32.21 9.35
CA ARG A 21 10.43 -33.65 9.20
C ARG A 21 8.93 -34.00 9.21
N PRO A 22 8.39 -34.66 8.18
CA PRO A 22 6.99 -35.13 8.17
C PRO A 22 6.71 -36.02 9.38
N GLY A 23 5.55 -35.86 9.99
CA GLY A 23 5.15 -36.57 11.21
C GLY A 23 5.84 -36.10 12.50
N SER A 24 6.82 -35.19 12.44
CA SER A 24 7.35 -34.55 13.65
C SER A 24 6.30 -33.66 14.33
N SER A 25 6.46 -33.41 15.63
CA SER A 25 5.57 -32.51 16.38
C SER A 25 5.46 -31.12 15.72
N ALA A 26 6.57 -30.54 15.26
CA ALA A 26 6.58 -29.26 14.55
C ALA A 26 5.81 -29.31 13.21
N HIS A 27 5.90 -30.43 12.48
CA HIS A 27 5.12 -30.64 11.26
C HIS A 27 3.63 -30.76 11.53
N ASN A 28 3.24 -31.46 12.58
CA ASN A 28 1.83 -31.61 12.95
C ASN A 28 1.25 -30.28 13.45
N ALA A 29 1.99 -29.53 14.27
CA ALA A 29 1.57 -28.20 14.70
C ALA A 29 1.38 -27.23 13.53
N LEU A 30 2.31 -27.22 12.56
CA LEU A 30 2.15 -26.43 11.34
C LEU A 30 0.93 -26.89 10.53
N LYS A 31 0.73 -28.19 10.43
CA LYS A 31 -0.42 -28.78 9.71
C LYS A 31 -1.74 -28.37 10.36
N GLU A 32 -1.85 -28.40 11.68
CA GLU A 32 -3.04 -27.95 12.40
C GLU A 32 -3.36 -26.48 12.13
N VAL A 33 -2.35 -25.61 12.16
CA VAL A 33 -2.55 -24.18 11.89
C VAL A 33 -2.93 -23.94 10.43
N VAL A 34 -2.21 -24.52 9.47
CA VAL A 34 -2.42 -24.28 8.03
C VAL A 34 -3.74 -24.86 7.54
N PHE A 35 -4.17 -26.00 8.09
CA PHE A 35 -5.43 -26.65 7.74
C PHE A 35 -6.57 -26.33 8.70
N ASP A 36 -6.42 -25.30 9.55
CA ASP A 36 -7.50 -24.84 10.40
C ASP A 36 -8.70 -24.40 9.55
N LYS A 37 -9.88 -24.88 9.90
CA LYS A 37 -11.10 -24.66 9.09
C LYS A 37 -11.50 -23.19 9.06
N ASN A 38 -11.21 -22.42 10.11
CA ASN A 38 -11.50 -21.00 10.15
C ASN A 38 -10.47 -20.23 9.32
N LEU A 39 -9.18 -20.56 9.45
CA LEU A 39 -8.15 -19.97 8.61
C LEU A 39 -8.42 -20.18 7.12
N LEU A 40 -8.80 -21.38 6.71
CA LEU A 40 -9.12 -21.67 5.30
C LEU A 40 -10.34 -20.88 4.80
N LYS A 41 -11.35 -20.67 5.65
CA LYS A 41 -12.50 -19.80 5.33
C LYS A 41 -12.08 -18.33 5.22
N ASP A 42 -11.22 -17.87 6.13
CA ASP A 42 -10.71 -16.50 6.14
C ASP A 42 -9.84 -16.24 4.91
N ILE A 43 -8.99 -17.18 4.50
CA ILE A 43 -8.18 -17.07 3.27
C ILE A 43 -9.08 -16.96 2.03
N GLN A 44 -10.19 -17.69 1.97
CA GLN A 44 -11.17 -17.54 0.88
C GLN A 44 -11.79 -16.12 0.88
N GLN A 45 -12.06 -15.55 2.06
CA GLN A 45 -12.58 -14.18 2.19
C GLN A 45 -11.52 -13.10 1.92
N LEU A 46 -10.24 -13.36 2.22
CA LEU A 46 -9.12 -12.49 1.87
C LEU A 46 -8.92 -12.43 0.36
N THR A 47 -9.20 -13.52 -0.35
CA THR A 47 -9.17 -13.54 -1.83
C THR A 47 -10.28 -12.67 -2.41
N LEU A 48 -11.44 -12.57 -1.74
CA LEU A 48 -12.53 -11.64 -2.07
C LEU A 48 -12.28 -10.20 -1.61
N SER A 49 -11.30 -9.99 -0.72
CA SER A 49 -10.72 -8.68 -0.40
C SER A 49 -9.78 -8.25 -1.54
N CYS A 50 -10.32 -8.36 -2.76
CA CYS A 50 -9.68 -8.06 -4.01
C CYS A 50 -9.24 -6.59 -3.99
N HIS A 51 -7.94 -6.40 -4.21
CA HIS A 51 -7.28 -5.15 -4.57
C HIS A 51 -8.27 -4.07 -5.10
N THR A 52 -8.58 -3.07 -4.27
CA THR A 52 -9.46 -1.94 -4.61
C THR A 52 -8.82 -0.96 -5.59
N GLY A 53 -7.61 -1.24 -6.08
CA GLY A 53 -6.85 -0.35 -6.96
C GLY A 53 -7.63 0.08 -8.20
N ASN A 54 -8.37 -0.82 -8.84
CA ASN A 54 -9.18 -0.46 -10.02
C ASN A 54 -10.32 0.52 -9.68
N LEU A 55 -10.97 0.31 -8.54
CA LEU A 55 -12.04 1.17 -8.04
C LEU A 55 -11.48 2.54 -7.60
N GLU A 56 -10.31 2.56 -6.97
CA GLU A 56 -9.58 3.78 -6.60
C GLU A 56 -9.14 4.59 -7.83
N VAL A 57 -8.69 3.91 -8.89
CA VAL A 57 -8.36 4.54 -10.17
C VAL A 57 -9.61 5.16 -10.79
N TYR A 58 -10.73 4.44 -10.83
CA TYR A 58 -12.00 4.98 -11.32
C TYR A 58 -12.45 6.20 -10.51
N HIS A 59 -12.42 6.15 -9.18
CA HIS A 59 -12.79 7.29 -8.33
C HIS A 59 -11.89 8.50 -8.52
N SER A 60 -10.60 8.29 -8.83
CA SER A 60 -9.68 9.37 -9.18
C SER A 60 -10.09 10.04 -10.50
N VAL A 61 -10.46 9.25 -11.51
CA VAL A 61 -11.00 9.76 -12.79
C VAL A 61 -12.34 10.48 -12.57
N GLN A 62 -13.24 9.91 -11.79
CA GLN A 62 -14.52 10.53 -11.46
C GLN A 62 -14.33 11.89 -10.76
N THR A 63 -13.39 11.98 -9.81
CA THR A 63 -13.09 13.24 -9.09
C THR A 63 -12.53 14.32 -10.02
N LYS A 64 -11.80 13.95 -11.08
CA LYS A 64 -11.31 14.88 -12.11
C LYS A 64 -12.46 15.54 -12.87
N TYR A 65 -13.52 14.78 -13.22
CA TYR A 65 -14.65 15.30 -14.00
C TYR A 65 -15.76 15.90 -13.12
N ALA A 66 -16.00 15.33 -11.94
CA ALA A 66 -17.03 15.73 -10.99
C ALA A 66 -16.42 15.96 -9.59
N PRO A 67 -15.64 17.04 -9.40
CA PRO A 67 -15.04 17.36 -8.12
C PRO A 67 -16.11 17.67 -7.06
N LYS A 68 -15.98 17.06 -5.87
CA LYS A 68 -16.94 17.19 -4.75
C LYS A 68 -17.16 18.62 -4.26
N ARG A 69 -16.21 19.51 -4.52
CA ARG A 69 -16.23 20.91 -4.04
C ARG A 69 -17.00 21.86 -4.97
N GLN A 70 -17.47 21.36 -6.12
CA GLN A 70 -18.18 22.17 -7.10
C GLN A 70 -19.62 21.66 -7.27
N HIS A 71 -20.57 22.59 -7.34
CA HIS A 71 -21.97 22.27 -7.61
C HIS A 71 -22.20 22.11 -9.11
N PHE A 72 -22.99 21.11 -9.49
CA PHE A 72 -23.38 20.83 -10.87
C PHE A 72 -24.89 20.59 -10.93
N SER A 73 -25.51 21.01 -12.03
CA SER A 73 -26.90 20.61 -12.32
C SER A 73 -27.00 19.10 -12.52
N TYR A 74 -28.20 18.53 -12.38
CA TYR A 74 -28.42 17.10 -12.58
C TYR A 74 -27.89 16.61 -13.95
N ASN A 75 -28.27 17.29 -15.04
CA ASN A 75 -27.77 16.98 -16.39
C ASN A 75 -26.24 17.10 -16.46
N GLY A 76 -25.66 18.09 -15.78
CA GLY A 76 -24.23 18.29 -15.68
C GLY A 76 -23.50 17.17 -14.92
N MET A 77 -24.11 16.60 -13.88
CA MET A 77 -23.61 15.43 -13.14
C MET A 77 -23.65 14.17 -14.02
N VAL A 78 -24.78 13.94 -14.72
CA VAL A 78 -24.95 12.79 -15.61
C VAL A 78 -23.89 12.80 -16.71
N ALA A 79 -23.76 13.92 -17.44
CA ALA A 79 -22.79 14.03 -18.52
C ALA A 79 -21.34 13.85 -18.05
N ARG A 80 -20.96 14.44 -16.91
CA ARG A 80 -19.60 14.31 -16.34
C ARG A 80 -19.29 12.89 -15.88
N THR A 81 -20.27 12.22 -15.26
CA THR A 81 -20.08 10.84 -14.80
C THR A 81 -19.97 9.89 -15.98
N GLN A 82 -20.76 10.08 -17.04
CA GLN A 82 -20.62 9.34 -18.30
C GLN A 82 -19.25 9.57 -18.93
N LEU A 83 -18.77 10.82 -18.98
CA LEU A 83 -17.45 11.14 -19.50
C LEU A 83 -16.32 10.50 -18.67
N ALA A 84 -16.46 10.46 -17.35
CA ALA A 84 -15.53 9.77 -16.47
C ALA A 84 -15.49 8.26 -16.74
N ALA A 85 -16.65 7.63 -16.95
CA ALA A 85 -16.74 6.21 -17.30
C ALA A 85 -16.10 5.92 -18.66
N LEU A 86 -16.34 6.76 -19.68
CA LEU A 86 -15.71 6.63 -21.00
C LEU A 86 -14.18 6.78 -20.93
N ASP A 87 -13.68 7.78 -20.21
CA ASP A 87 -12.24 7.99 -20.03
C ASP A 87 -11.60 6.84 -19.26
N HIS A 88 -12.25 6.34 -18.20
CA HIS A 88 -11.77 5.17 -17.48
C HIS A 88 -11.70 3.95 -18.41
N ASN A 89 -12.79 3.62 -19.09
CA ASN A 89 -12.86 2.46 -19.98
C ASN A 89 -11.82 2.52 -21.11
N ALA A 90 -11.54 3.71 -21.66
CA ALA A 90 -10.51 3.90 -22.68
C ALA A 90 -9.08 3.69 -22.15
N ASN A 91 -8.87 3.85 -20.84
CA ASN A 91 -7.57 3.67 -20.20
C ASN A 91 -7.45 2.33 -19.45
N THR A 92 -8.54 1.60 -19.25
CA THR A 92 -8.53 0.24 -18.67
C THR A 92 -7.77 -0.69 -19.61
N GLY A 93 -6.74 -1.38 -19.10
CA GLY A 93 -5.90 -2.27 -19.90
C GLY A 93 -4.84 -1.56 -20.76
N ARG A 94 -4.67 -0.24 -20.61
CA ARG A 94 -3.56 0.48 -21.24
C ARG A 94 -2.23 -0.08 -20.75
N GLN A 95 -1.44 -0.62 -21.67
CA GLN A 95 -0.09 -1.09 -21.37
C GLN A 95 0.74 0.06 -20.82
N GLN A 96 1.54 -0.24 -19.79
CA GLN A 96 2.40 0.75 -19.18
C GLN A 96 3.39 1.28 -20.22
N ALA A 97 3.63 2.59 -20.21
CA ALA A 97 4.50 3.23 -21.18
C ALA A 97 5.93 2.70 -21.03
N THR A 98 6.52 2.23 -22.13
CA THR A 98 7.93 1.83 -22.20
C THR A 98 8.78 2.94 -22.78
N VAL A 99 10.04 3.01 -22.35
CA VAL A 99 11.00 3.99 -22.88
C VAL A 99 11.39 3.59 -24.30
N SER A 100 11.13 4.47 -25.27
CA SER A 100 11.42 4.21 -26.69
C SER A 100 12.88 4.51 -27.09
N ARG A 101 13.66 5.20 -26.26
CA ARG A 101 15.04 5.61 -26.58
C ARG A 101 15.90 5.86 -25.34
N GLY A 102 17.18 5.47 -25.38
CA GLY A 102 18.18 5.71 -24.33
C GLY A 102 18.66 4.42 -23.65
N ALA A 103 19.51 4.55 -22.63
CA ALA A 103 20.10 3.40 -21.91
C ALA A 103 19.06 2.46 -21.26
N ASN A 104 17.87 2.98 -20.97
CA ASN A 104 16.77 2.25 -20.33
C ASN A 104 15.66 1.85 -21.31
N GLN A 105 15.98 1.71 -22.61
CA GLN A 105 15.02 1.36 -23.64
C GLN A 105 14.33 0.02 -23.32
N GLY A 106 12.99 0.00 -23.39
CA GLY A 106 12.17 -1.17 -23.04
C GLY A 106 11.81 -1.30 -21.56
N GLU A 107 12.40 -0.48 -20.67
CA GLU A 107 12.04 -0.46 -19.26
C GLU A 107 10.69 0.24 -19.03
N LEU A 108 9.92 -0.26 -18.05
CA LEU A 108 8.64 0.32 -17.64
C LEU A 108 8.85 1.71 -17.04
N GLN A 109 8.25 2.74 -17.63
CA GLN A 109 8.21 4.05 -16.99
C GLN A 109 7.00 4.17 -16.09
N TYR A 110 7.26 4.39 -14.80
CA TYR A 110 6.27 4.91 -13.88
C TYR A 110 6.31 6.43 -14.00
N LYS A 111 5.17 7.06 -14.30
CA LYS A 111 5.08 8.52 -14.32
C LYS A 111 5.18 9.03 -12.88
N VAL A 112 6.40 9.23 -12.39
CA VAL A 112 6.63 9.92 -11.12
C VAL A 112 6.27 11.39 -11.35
N LYS A 113 4.98 11.73 -11.22
CA LYS A 113 4.55 13.11 -11.10
C LYS A 113 4.90 13.60 -9.70
N THR A 114 6.18 13.81 -9.41
CA THR A 114 6.55 14.85 -8.45
C THR A 114 6.47 16.16 -9.24
N THR A 115 5.29 16.79 -9.25
CA THR A 115 5.17 18.19 -9.69
C THR A 115 6.06 19.11 -8.84
N ASN A 116 6.43 18.66 -7.64
CA ASN A 116 7.28 19.38 -6.71
C ASN A 116 8.70 18.82 -6.78
N TYR A 117 9.52 19.40 -7.64
CA TYR A 117 10.95 19.10 -7.74
C TYR A 117 11.68 19.19 -6.38
N HIS A 118 11.22 20.08 -5.50
CA HIS A 118 11.70 20.22 -4.13
C HIS A 118 11.51 18.97 -3.25
N LEU A 119 10.58 18.08 -3.58
CA LEU A 119 10.32 16.86 -2.80
C LEU A 119 11.19 15.68 -3.23
N LYS A 120 11.83 15.73 -4.40
CA LYS A 120 12.76 14.70 -4.87
C LYS A 120 13.88 14.37 -3.86
N PRO A 121 14.61 15.35 -3.28
CA PRO A 121 15.65 15.04 -2.29
C PRO A 121 15.07 14.36 -1.04
N MET A 122 13.88 14.76 -0.58
CA MET A 122 13.22 14.09 0.55
C MET A 122 12.81 12.65 0.20
N LEU A 123 12.27 12.42 -0.99
CA LEU A 123 11.87 11.09 -1.44
C LEU A 123 13.08 10.15 -1.55
N ASN A 124 14.18 10.63 -2.12
CA ASN A 124 15.44 9.89 -2.21
C ASN A 124 15.99 9.57 -0.83
N ALA A 125 16.01 10.53 0.10
CA ALA A 125 16.45 10.31 1.47
C ALA A 125 15.60 9.26 2.21
N ILE A 126 14.29 9.20 1.95
CA ILE A 126 13.40 8.16 2.51
C ILE A 126 13.74 6.80 1.91
N VAL A 127 13.95 6.70 0.60
CA VAL A 127 14.32 5.45 -0.09
C VAL A 127 15.67 4.94 0.42
N GLU A 128 16.69 5.79 0.46
CA GLU A 128 18.01 5.46 0.99
C GLU A 128 17.92 4.97 2.44
N ARG A 129 17.13 5.66 3.29
CA ARG A 129 16.88 5.23 4.67
C ARG A 129 16.18 3.87 4.75
N LYS A 130 15.27 3.56 3.83
CA LYS A 130 14.59 2.26 3.75
C LYS A 130 15.48 1.16 3.17
N CYS A 131 16.64 1.47 2.59
CA CYS A 131 17.64 0.49 2.17
C CYS A 131 18.61 0.09 3.30
N LEU A 132 18.72 0.89 4.36
CA LEU A 132 19.56 0.60 5.53
C LEU A 132 19.03 -0.59 6.35
N LYS A 133 19.89 -1.23 7.15
CA LYS A 133 19.49 -2.34 8.04
C LYS A 133 18.62 -1.82 9.20
N PRO A 134 17.72 -2.64 9.80
CA PRO A 134 16.81 -2.19 10.86
C PRO A 134 17.50 -1.51 12.05
N GLN A 135 18.65 -2.00 12.51
CA GLN A 135 19.44 -1.35 13.56
C GLN A 135 19.91 0.06 13.17
N GLU A 136 20.29 0.28 11.91
CA GLU A 136 20.75 1.57 11.39
C GLU A 136 19.58 2.54 11.16
N ARG A 137 18.38 2.04 10.87
CA ARG A 137 17.15 2.86 10.74
C ARG A 137 16.69 3.47 12.07
N SER A 138 16.92 2.74 13.16
CA SER A 138 16.56 3.10 14.54
C SER A 138 17.65 3.89 15.26
N ALA A 139 18.78 4.19 14.60
CA ALA A 139 19.77 5.08 15.17
C ALA A 139 19.09 6.43 15.50
N THR A 140 19.27 6.87 16.74
CA THR A 140 18.55 7.96 17.39
C THR A 140 18.44 9.17 16.47
N VAL A 141 17.26 9.39 15.87
CA VAL A 141 16.99 10.63 15.15
C VAL A 141 16.84 11.69 16.21
N THR A 142 17.79 12.62 16.28
CA THR A 142 17.64 13.84 17.06
C THR A 142 16.37 14.52 16.59
N ALA A 143 15.38 14.65 17.48
CA ALA A 143 14.11 15.26 17.14
C ALA A 143 14.38 16.68 16.61
N PRO A 144 13.86 17.05 15.43
CA PRO A 144 14.05 18.40 14.91
C PRO A 144 13.44 19.41 15.89
N HIS A 145 14.07 20.58 16.01
CA HIS A 145 13.53 21.68 16.78
C HIS A 145 12.21 22.15 16.13
N ILE A 146 11.09 21.83 16.77
CA ILE A 146 9.76 22.23 16.31
C ILE A 146 9.52 23.67 16.79
N PRO A 147 9.21 24.62 15.89
CA PRO A 147 8.88 25.99 16.29
C PRO A 147 7.66 26.00 17.20
N GLU A 148 7.62 26.95 18.13
CA GLU A 148 6.50 27.08 19.05
C GLU A 148 5.17 27.26 18.31
N ASN A 149 4.09 26.77 18.93
CA ASN A 149 2.75 26.84 18.39
C ASN A 149 2.37 28.30 18.04
N ILE A 150 1.92 28.53 16.81
CA ILE A 150 1.48 29.85 16.31
C ILE A 150 0.21 30.38 17.00
N ALA A 151 -0.43 29.59 17.87
CA ALA A 151 -1.62 30.02 18.58
C ALA A 151 -1.30 31.16 19.56
N SER A 152 -1.95 32.31 19.36
CA SER A 152 -1.82 33.48 20.23
C SER A 152 -2.39 33.25 21.65
N LYS A 153 -3.16 32.18 21.85
CA LYS A 153 -3.72 31.79 23.14
C LYS A 153 -3.15 30.44 23.55
N PRO A 154 -2.72 30.28 24.82
CA PRO A 154 -2.27 28.99 25.31
C PRO A 154 -3.42 27.98 25.23
N ARG A 155 -3.06 26.71 25.07
CA ARG A 155 -4.04 25.62 25.07
C ARG A 155 -4.75 25.59 26.43
N PRO A 156 -6.09 25.65 26.49
CA PRO A 156 -6.81 25.58 27.75
C PRO A 156 -6.61 24.22 28.45
N PRO A 157 -6.70 24.17 29.78
CA PRO A 157 -6.67 22.94 30.56
C PRO A 157 -7.71 21.92 30.07
N LYS A 158 -7.36 20.63 30.13
CA LYS A 158 -8.24 19.54 29.66
C LYS A 158 -9.60 19.55 30.38
N ALA A 159 -9.62 19.88 31.68
CA ALA A 159 -10.85 19.97 32.46
C ALA A 159 -11.81 21.03 31.89
N ASP A 160 -11.30 22.21 31.55
CA ASP A 160 -12.11 23.30 31.02
C ASP A 160 -12.65 23.00 29.62
N VAL A 161 -11.89 22.28 28.79
CA VAL A 161 -12.35 21.83 27.46
C VAL A 161 -13.49 20.83 27.59
N ILE A 162 -13.42 19.91 28.55
CA ILE A 162 -14.47 18.93 28.80
C ILE A 162 -15.72 19.62 29.35
N ALA A 163 -15.56 20.53 30.32
CA ALA A 163 -16.69 21.27 30.91
C ALA A 163 -17.43 22.13 29.87
N ASN A 164 -16.70 22.76 28.95
CA ASN A 164 -17.27 23.58 27.89
C ASN A 164 -17.61 22.81 26.60
N HIS A 165 -17.44 21.48 26.59
CA HIS A 165 -17.73 20.67 25.42
C HIS A 165 -19.24 20.59 25.18
N THR A 166 -19.71 21.33 24.18
CA THR A 166 -21.11 21.28 23.73
C THR A 166 -21.23 20.35 22.53
N SER A 167 -21.96 19.23 22.70
CA SER A 167 -22.33 18.36 21.59
C SER A 167 -23.35 19.06 20.71
N ARG A 168 -23.17 18.98 19.38
CA ARG A 168 -24.17 19.43 18.41
C ARG A 168 -25.37 18.49 18.30
N PHE A 169 -25.24 17.28 18.82
CA PHE A 169 -26.30 16.29 18.87
C PHE A 169 -26.93 16.35 20.25
N SER A 170 -28.23 16.62 20.30
CA SER A 170 -29.04 16.44 21.49
C SER A 170 -28.96 14.97 21.91
N ASN A 171 -28.72 14.72 23.20
CA ASN A 171 -28.94 13.39 23.77
C ASN A 171 -30.45 13.18 23.83
N ASN A 172 -30.98 12.48 22.82
CA ASN A 172 -32.35 11.99 22.80
C ASN A 172 -32.34 10.52 23.25
#